data_AF-A0A6G1G0N9-F1
#
_entry.id   AF-A0A6G1G0N9-F1
#
_cell.length_a   1.000
_cell.length_b   1.000
_cell.length_c   1.000
_cell.angle_alpha   90.00
_cell.angle_beta   90.00
_cell.angle_gamma   90.00
#
_symmetry.space_group_name_H-M   'P 1'
#
loop_
_entity.id
_entity.type
_entity.pdbx_description
1 polymer ?
#
loop_
_entity_poly.entity_id
_entity_poly.type
_entity_poly.pdbx_seq_one_letter_code
_entity_poly.pdbx_strand_id
1 'polypeptide(L)'
;MASFSSFVTLDEMNNFWGKWELGWKRGDYLRTDVHLNRGMASISLANLPGSYSQKSLFLKNVVPGDSMYKPGADSQLQSRVLPPEPVRQGQAAVAFTKVSQGWVGYIGDVNNEDGSQKVVMEVCRFAADRAGSM
;
A
#
# COMPACT_ATOMS: atom_id res chain seq x y z
N MET A 1 -16.86 -16.77 2.37
CA MET A 1 -16.40 -16.59 0.98
C MET A 1 -15.27 -15.57 1.01
N ALA A 2 -14.12 -15.87 0.42
CA ALA A 2 -13.01 -14.92 0.32
C ALA A 2 -13.37 -13.87 -0.75
N SER A 3 -13.61 -12.62 -0.33
CA SER A 3 -13.85 -11.50 -1.24
C SER A 3 -12.50 -10.94 -1.68
N PHE A 4 -12.29 -10.77 -3.00
CA PHE A 4 -11.10 -10.10 -3.52
C PHE A 4 -11.06 -8.65 -2.99
N SER A 5 -9.88 -8.06 -2.82
CA SER A 5 -9.72 -6.73 -2.22
C SER A 5 -10.60 -5.65 -2.87
N SER A 6 -10.95 -5.78 -4.16
CA SER A 6 -11.85 -4.87 -4.87
C SER A 6 -13.34 -4.97 -4.52
N PHE A 7 -13.78 -6.09 -3.92
CA PHE A 7 -15.18 -6.36 -3.57
C PHE A 7 -15.44 -6.27 -2.06
N VAL A 8 -14.43 -5.91 -1.27
CA VAL A 8 -14.61 -5.65 0.17
C VAL A 8 -15.39 -4.35 0.36
N THR A 9 -16.44 -4.40 1.17
CA THR A 9 -17.17 -3.19 1.58
C THR A 9 -16.30 -2.33 2.51
N LEU A 10 -16.71 -1.08 2.69
CA LEU A 10 -16.03 -0.16 3.62
C LEU A 10 -16.00 -0.75 5.05
N ASP A 11 -17.14 -1.25 5.53
CA ASP A 11 -17.24 -1.77 6.90
C ASP A 11 -16.46 -3.06 7.08
N GLU A 12 -16.49 -3.98 6.11
CA GLU A 12 -15.71 -5.21 6.18
C GLU A 12 -14.21 -4.94 6.27
N MET A 13 -13.70 -4.01 5.45
CA MET A 13 -12.26 -3.70 5.45
C MET A 13 -11.85 -2.97 6.73
N ASN A 14 -12.66 -2.02 7.19
CA ASN A 14 -12.40 -1.29 8.42
C ASN A 14 -12.41 -2.21 9.65
N ASN A 15 -13.35 -3.15 9.70
CA ASN A 15 -13.45 -4.14 10.76
C ASN A 15 -12.29 -5.15 10.71
N PHE A 16 -11.85 -5.53 9.51
CA PHE A 16 -10.68 -6.38 9.33
C PHE A 16 -9.44 -5.74 9.96
N TRP A 17 -9.10 -4.51 9.60
CA TRP A 17 -7.93 -3.82 10.17
C TRP A 17 -8.04 -3.56 11.67
N GLY A 18 -9.26 -3.31 12.17
CA GLY A 18 -9.50 -3.17 13.60
C GLY A 18 -9.11 -4.42 14.41
N LYS A 19 -9.23 -5.63 13.85
CA LYS A 19 -8.78 -6.87 14.50
C LYS A 19 -7.26 -6.98 14.62
N TRP A 20 -6.52 -6.22 13.82
CA TRP A 20 -5.07 -6.09 13.89
C TRP A 20 -4.63 -4.89 14.74
N GLU A 21 -5.57 -4.25 15.43
CA GLU A 21 -5.34 -3.00 16.20
C GLU A 21 -4.82 -1.86 15.31
N LEU A 22 -5.07 -1.94 14.00
CA LEU A 22 -4.67 -0.92 13.04
C LEU A 22 -5.84 0.04 12.78
N GLY A 23 -5.55 1.33 12.87
CA GLY A 23 -6.51 2.40 12.55
C GLY A 23 -6.83 2.53 11.05
N TRP A 24 -6.27 1.66 10.20
CA TRP A 24 -6.38 1.70 8.75
C TRP A 24 -7.84 1.60 8.30
N LYS A 25 -8.18 2.37 7.27
CA LYS A 25 -9.54 2.43 6.70
C LYS A 25 -9.51 2.28 5.19
N ARG A 26 -10.62 1.82 4.61
CA ARG A 26 -10.78 1.78 3.15
C ARG A 26 -10.62 3.17 2.54
N GLY A 27 -9.67 3.30 1.61
CA GLY A 27 -9.41 4.50 0.84
C GLY A 27 -10.17 4.56 -0.47
N ASP A 28 -9.64 5.35 -1.40
CA ASP A 28 -10.19 5.47 -2.74
C ASP A 28 -9.82 4.22 -3.58
N TYR A 29 -10.56 3.96 -4.66
CA TYR A 29 -10.26 2.86 -5.58
C TYR A 29 -10.06 3.43 -6.98
N LEU A 30 -8.80 3.55 -7.41
CA LEU A 30 -8.42 4.24 -8.63
C LEU A 30 -7.05 3.80 -9.13
N ARG A 31 -6.71 4.21 -10.35
CA ARG A 31 -5.36 4.12 -10.88
C ARG A 31 -4.71 5.50 -10.86
N THR A 32 -3.46 5.56 -10.42
CA THR A 32 -2.61 6.75 -10.46
C THR A 32 -1.14 6.35 -10.32
N ASP A 33 -0.23 7.30 -10.53
CA ASP A 33 1.17 7.11 -10.16
C ASP A 33 1.33 7.21 -8.64
N VAL A 34 2.05 6.26 -8.07
CA VAL A 34 2.40 6.22 -6.65
C VAL A 34 3.91 6.34 -6.50
N HIS A 35 4.34 7.03 -5.46
CA HIS A 35 5.74 7.38 -5.24
C HIS A 35 6.24 6.72 -3.97
N LEU A 36 7.48 6.22 -4.05
CA LEU A 36 8.17 5.60 -2.94
C LEU A 36 8.41 6.63 -1.83
N ASN A 37 7.92 6.32 -0.64
CA ASN A 37 8.14 7.14 0.54
C ASN A 37 9.51 6.86 1.14
N ARG A 38 10.50 7.67 0.79
CA ARG A 38 11.88 7.53 1.30
C ARG A 38 12.03 7.79 2.81
N GLY A 39 10.98 8.29 3.47
CA GLY A 39 10.95 8.44 4.94
C GLY A 39 10.68 7.15 5.70
N MET A 40 10.43 6.02 5.01
CA MET A 40 10.21 4.73 5.67
C MET A 40 11.53 4.17 6.22
N ALA A 41 11.58 3.93 7.53
CA ALA A 41 12.80 3.43 8.21
C ALA A 41 12.83 1.90 8.35
N SER A 42 11.68 1.24 8.20
CA SER A 42 11.49 -0.14 8.64
C SER A 42 12.06 -1.21 7.72
N ILE A 43 12.22 -0.91 6.43
CA ILE A 43 12.69 -1.84 5.40
C ILE A 43 13.61 -1.11 4.42
N SER A 44 14.55 -1.84 3.83
CA SER A 44 15.39 -1.29 2.76
C SER A 44 14.53 -0.88 1.56
N LEU A 45 14.78 0.33 1.05
CA LEU A 45 14.06 0.88 -0.10
C LEU A 45 14.92 0.87 -1.38
N ALA A 46 16.14 0.32 -1.32
CA ALA A 46 17.15 0.47 -2.37
C ALA A 46 16.75 -0.19 -3.70
N ASN A 47 16.02 -1.31 -3.65
CA ASN A 47 15.63 -2.09 -4.85
C ASN A 47 14.24 -1.72 -5.38
N LEU A 48 13.57 -0.76 -4.73
CA LEU A 48 12.20 -0.38 -5.04
C LEU A 48 12.17 0.76 -6.07
N PRO A 49 11.26 0.72 -7.06
CA PRO A 49 11.12 1.81 -8.02
C PRO A 49 10.75 3.13 -7.33
N GLY A 50 11.30 4.25 -7.81
CA GLY A 50 10.99 5.57 -7.23
C GLY A 50 9.51 5.96 -7.37
N SER A 51 8.87 5.54 -8.46
CA SER A 51 7.43 5.65 -8.69
C SER A 51 6.98 4.63 -9.74
N TYR A 52 5.68 4.33 -9.76
CA TYR A 52 5.03 3.54 -10.82
C TYR A 52 3.52 3.76 -10.82
N SER A 53 2.85 3.49 -11.95
CA SER A 53 1.39 3.49 -12.04
C SER A 53 0.83 2.21 -11.44
N GLN A 54 -0.14 2.34 -10.53
CA GLN A 54 -0.81 1.19 -9.91
C GLN A 54 -2.32 1.41 -9.88
N LYS A 55 -3.12 0.38 -10.18
CA LYS A 55 -4.55 0.39 -9.85
C LYS A 55 -4.73 -0.19 -8.46
N SER A 56 -5.12 0.63 -7.51
CA SER A 56 -5.14 0.25 -6.10
C SER A 56 -6.46 0.53 -5.43
N LEU A 57 -6.86 -0.35 -4.51
CA LEU A 57 -7.63 0.06 -3.36
C LEU A 57 -6.67 0.68 -2.35
N PHE A 58 -6.84 1.95 -2.03
CA PHE A 58 -5.95 2.65 -1.10
C PHE A 58 -6.36 2.40 0.36
N LEU A 59 -5.46 2.68 1.30
CA LEU A 59 -5.74 2.77 2.73
C LEU A 59 -5.66 4.21 3.22
N LYS A 60 -6.64 4.63 4.01
CA LYS A 60 -6.61 5.86 4.81
C LYS A 60 -6.15 5.56 6.23
N ASN A 61 -5.74 6.59 6.96
CA ASN A 61 -5.27 6.52 8.35
C ASN A 61 -4.06 5.60 8.57
N VAL A 62 -3.25 5.38 7.52
CA VAL A 62 -1.92 4.80 7.68
C VAL A 62 -0.99 5.89 8.20
N VAL A 63 -0.18 5.58 9.22
CA VAL A 63 0.84 6.51 9.72
C VAL A 63 1.79 6.86 8.56
N PRO A 64 2.20 8.12 8.37
CA PRO A 64 3.05 8.49 7.25
C PRO A 64 4.36 7.69 7.16
N GLY A 65 4.95 7.30 8.29
CA GLY A 65 6.15 6.47 8.36
C GLY A 65 5.95 5.00 8.00
N ASP A 66 4.70 4.53 7.88
CA ASP A 66 4.33 3.16 7.52
C ASP A 66 3.76 3.07 6.09
N SER A 67 3.58 4.20 5.43
CA SER A 67 3.12 4.26 4.04
C SER A 67 4.32 4.10 3.11
N MET A 68 4.47 2.95 2.46
CA MET A 68 5.60 2.68 1.55
C MET A 68 5.42 3.38 0.20
N TYR A 69 4.21 3.35 -0.35
CA TYR A 69 3.85 4.06 -1.57
C TYR A 69 2.55 4.84 -1.39
N LYS A 70 2.57 6.09 -1.85
CA LYS A 70 1.43 7.02 -1.78
C LYS A 70 1.40 7.92 -3.01
N PRO A 71 0.23 8.52 -3.35
CA PRO A 71 0.17 9.55 -4.38
C PRO A 71 1.04 10.76 -4.03
N GLY A 72 1.70 11.32 -5.05
CA GLY A 72 2.45 12.57 -5.01
C GLY A 72 1.58 13.79 -5.33
N ALA A 73 2.20 14.97 -5.40
CA ALA A 73 1.52 16.21 -5.74
C ALA A 73 1.10 16.30 -7.22
N ASP A 74 1.82 15.57 -8.06
CA ASP A 74 1.63 15.42 -9.50
C ASP A 74 0.75 14.21 -9.88
N SER A 75 0.40 13.35 -8.92
CA SER A 75 -0.45 12.18 -9.16
C SER A 75 -1.87 12.57 -9.59
N GLN A 76 -2.26 12.06 -10.76
CA GLN A 76 -3.59 12.27 -11.34
C GLN A 76 -4.32 10.94 -11.56
N LEU A 77 -5.65 11.00 -11.58
CA LEU A 77 -6.50 9.89 -11.97
C LEU A 77 -6.15 9.44 -13.39
N GLN A 78 -5.84 8.15 -13.54
CA GLN A 78 -5.58 7.53 -14.83
C GLN A 78 -6.80 6.67 -15.22
N SER A 79 -7.61 7.16 -16.14
CA SER A 79 -8.84 6.51 -16.59
C SER A 79 -8.98 6.57 -18.11
N ARG A 80 -9.67 5.59 -18.71
CA ARG A 80 -10.01 5.59 -20.14
C ARG A 80 -11.26 6.41 -20.46
N VAL A 81 -12.06 6.74 -19.44
CA VAL A 81 -13.40 7.33 -19.61
C VAL A 81 -13.63 8.57 -18.74
N LEU A 82 -12.73 8.86 -17.80
CA LEU A 82 -12.77 10.05 -16.95
C LEU A 82 -11.55 10.92 -17.26
N PRO A 83 -11.68 12.25 -17.18
CA PRO A 83 -10.53 13.15 -17.34
C PRO A 83 -9.51 12.96 -16.20
N PRO A 84 -8.25 13.37 -16.40
CA PRO A 84 -7.27 13.42 -15.33
C PRO A 84 -7.70 14.44 -14.26
N GLU A 85 -7.72 14.00 -13.00
CA GLU A 85 -8.03 14.82 -11.84
C GLU A 85 -7.01 14.58 -10.71
N PRO A 86 -6.64 15.58 -9.89
CA PRO A 86 -5.73 15.38 -8.77
C PRO A 86 -6.22 14.31 -7.78
N VAL A 87 -5.31 13.44 -7.35
CA VAL A 87 -5.61 12.38 -6.38
C VAL A 87 -5.27 12.82 -4.95
N ARG A 88 -6.08 12.40 -3.96
CA ARG A 88 -5.78 12.69 -2.55
C ARG A 88 -4.49 11.99 -2.11
N GLN A 89 -3.55 12.73 -1.53
CA GLN A 89 -2.24 12.22 -1.10
C GLN A 89 -2.24 11.51 0.27
N GLY A 90 -3.25 11.78 1.11
CA GLY A 90 -3.35 11.26 2.50
C GLY A 90 -3.76 9.79 2.60
N GLN A 91 -3.40 8.98 1.61
CA GLN A 91 -3.74 7.56 1.53
C GLN A 91 -2.60 6.75 0.92
N ALA A 92 -2.46 5.51 1.34
CA ALA A 92 -1.37 4.62 0.95
C ALA A 92 -1.87 3.56 -0.04
N ALA A 93 -1.14 3.37 -1.14
CA ALA A 93 -1.33 2.21 -2.03
C ALA A 93 -0.65 0.96 -1.47
N VAL A 94 0.48 1.18 -0.78
CA VAL A 94 1.26 0.15 -0.09
C VAL A 94 1.56 0.63 1.31
N ALA A 95 1.28 -0.21 2.31
CA ALA A 95 1.58 0.06 3.71
C ALA A 95 2.37 -1.11 4.31
N PHE A 96 3.30 -0.82 5.21
CA PHE A 96 4.08 -1.80 5.92
C PHE A 96 4.36 -1.31 7.33
N THR A 97 3.90 -2.04 8.34
CA THR A 97 3.98 -1.62 9.74
C THR A 97 4.29 -2.78 10.67
N LYS A 98 4.82 -2.46 11.85
CA LYS A 98 5.06 -3.43 12.92
C LYS A 98 3.77 -3.63 13.71
N VAL A 99 3.39 -4.89 13.94
CA VAL A 99 2.25 -5.25 14.79
C VAL A 99 2.73 -6.26 15.83
N SER A 100 2.72 -5.85 17.10
CA SER A 100 3.27 -6.64 18.21
C SER A 100 4.72 -7.09 17.92
N GLN A 101 4.98 -8.40 17.86
CA GLN A 101 6.30 -8.98 17.56
C GLN A 101 6.55 -9.21 16.06
N GLY A 102 5.55 -8.94 15.21
CA GLY A 102 5.60 -9.21 13.77
C GLY A 102 5.43 -7.96 12.92
N TRP A 103 5.25 -8.19 11.62
CA TRP A 103 5.07 -7.16 10.62
C TRP A 103 3.86 -7.48 9.74
N VAL A 104 3.13 -6.46 9.34
CA VAL A 104 1.98 -6.56 8.44
C VAL A 104 2.25 -5.67 7.23
N GLY A 105 2.14 -6.27 6.04
CA GLY A 105 2.18 -5.58 4.76
C GLY A 105 0.82 -5.59 4.08
N TYR A 106 0.48 -4.49 3.43
CA TYR A 106 -0.67 -4.35 2.56
C TYR A 106 -0.23 -3.81 1.20
N ILE A 107 -0.69 -4.45 0.14
CA ILE A 107 -0.56 -3.98 -1.25
C ILE A 107 -1.97 -3.96 -1.82
N GLY A 108 -2.47 -2.77 -2.16
CA GLY A 108 -3.82 -2.61 -2.66
C GLY A 108 -3.99 -2.86 -4.16
N ASP A 109 -2.90 -3.24 -4.84
CA ASP A 109 -2.85 -3.55 -6.26
C ASP A 109 -3.86 -4.63 -6.63
N VAL A 110 -4.65 -4.37 -7.67
CA VAL A 110 -5.63 -5.33 -8.21
C VAL A 110 -5.20 -6.00 -9.51
N ASN A 111 -4.13 -5.51 -10.15
CA ASN A 111 -3.65 -5.93 -11.46
C ASN A 111 -2.24 -6.55 -11.43
N ASN A 112 -1.59 -6.60 -10.26
CA ASN A 112 -0.25 -7.19 -10.09
C ASN A 112 0.81 -6.52 -10.98
N GLU A 113 0.87 -5.19 -10.90
CA GLU A 113 1.89 -4.39 -11.59
C GLU A 113 3.31 -4.78 -11.17
N ASP A 114 4.27 -4.63 -12.10
CA ASP A 114 5.68 -5.00 -11.89
C ASP A 114 6.30 -4.31 -10.65
N GLY A 115 5.88 -3.08 -10.36
CA GLY A 115 6.30 -2.35 -9.15
C GLY A 115 5.88 -3.07 -7.87
N SER A 116 4.65 -3.57 -7.83
CA SER A 116 4.10 -4.32 -6.69
C SER A 116 4.78 -5.68 -6.51
N GLN A 117 5.15 -6.36 -7.60
CA GLN A 117 5.93 -7.59 -7.51
C GLN A 117 7.27 -7.37 -6.82
N LYS A 118 7.97 -6.28 -7.14
CA LYS A 118 9.22 -5.88 -6.45
C LYS A 118 8.99 -5.60 -4.97
N VAL A 119 7.87 -4.96 -4.62
CA VAL A 119 7.47 -4.75 -3.22
C VAL A 119 7.32 -6.09 -2.48
N VAL A 120 6.60 -7.06 -3.06
CA VAL A 120 6.44 -8.40 -2.45
C VAL A 120 7.80 -9.04 -2.22
N MET A 121 8.69 -9.01 -3.21
CA MET A 121 10.02 -9.61 -3.09
C MET A 121 10.86 -8.96 -1.98
N GLU A 122 10.83 -7.64 -1.85
CA GLU A 122 11.57 -6.94 -0.79
C GLU A 122 10.98 -7.22 0.60
N VAL A 123 9.65 -7.28 0.73
CA VAL A 123 8.98 -7.66 2.00
C VAL A 123 9.33 -9.10 2.40
N CYS A 124 9.31 -10.04 1.45
CA CYS A 124 9.72 -11.42 1.69
C CYS A 124 11.20 -11.53 2.10
N ARG A 125 12.07 -10.77 1.45
CA ARG A 125 13.49 -10.69 1.83
C ARG A 125 13.66 -10.19 3.26
N PHE A 126 13.00 -9.08 3.60
CA PHE A 126 13.00 -8.55 4.95
C PHE A 126 12.53 -9.57 5.99
N ALA A 127 11.45 -10.30 5.69
CA ALA A 127 10.93 -11.33 6.58
C ALA A 127 11.94 -12.47 6.78
N ALA A 128 12.62 -12.92 5.71
CA ALA A 128 13.65 -13.94 5.77
C ALA A 128 14.87 -13.49 6.61
N ASP A 129 15.34 -12.27 6.41
CA ASP A 129 16.48 -11.70 7.16
C ASP A 129 16.18 -11.63 8.67
N ARG A 130 14.94 -11.29 9.04
CA ARG A 130 14.48 -11.27 10.45
C ARG A 130 14.32 -12.66 11.04
N ALA A 131 13.90 -13.64 10.25
CA ALA A 131 13.74 -15.03 10.70
C ALA A 131 15.08 -15.72 10.94
N GLY A 132 16.11 -15.42 10.13
CA GLY A 132 17.47 -15.96 10.31
C GLY A 132 18.31 -15.27 11.39
N SER A 133 17.79 -14.24 12.04
CA SER A 133 18.44 -13.50 13.14
C SER A 133 18.01 -13.98 14.53
N MET A 134 17.21 -15.04 14.62
CA MET A 134 16.82 -15.76 15.84
C MET A 134 17.63 -17.05 15.98
#